data_AF-A0A0C9U9Z3-F1
#
_entry.id   AF-A0A0C9U9Z3-F1
#
_cell.length_a   1.000
_cell.length_b   1.000
_cell.length_c   1.000
_cell.angle_alpha   90.00
_cell.angle_beta   90.00
_cell.angle_gamma   90.00
#
_symmetry.space_group_name_H-M   'P 1'
#
loop_
_entity.id
_entity.type
_entity.pdbx_description
1 polymer ?
#
loop_
_entity_poly.entity_id
_entity_poly.type
_entity_poly.pdbx_seq_one_letter_code
_entity_poly.pdbx_strand_id
1 'polypeptide(L)'
;SVDDYVDRFRELVFHSGYVDEANLVVKFKKGLNKSLRTTVATADPVPAFDDLEAWIEAAQRIADARETSKVFEENIRTVEKQTPSGTKPLSVVPRTLPARLPINPPVVNSRPETNKAPDGPIPMDVDRTHGKASISNIVCRRCGKTGHIARFCDTTFDVRSL
;
A
#
# COMPACT_ATOMS: atom_id res chain seq x y z
N SER A 1 -14.57 -14.88 8.73
CA SER A 1 -13.54 -13.94 9.19
C SER A 1 -12.29 -14.68 9.63
N VAL A 2 -11.16 -13.99 9.86
CA VAL A 2 -10.02 -14.58 10.59
C VAL A 2 -10.44 -14.91 12.02
N ASP A 3 -11.29 -14.08 12.61
CA ASP A 3 -11.85 -14.25 13.95
C ASP A 3 -12.63 -15.57 14.12
N ASP A 4 -13.64 -15.83 13.27
CA ASP A 4 -14.36 -17.12 13.28
C ASP A 4 -13.46 -18.36 13.07
N TYR A 5 -12.30 -18.20 12.43
CA TYR A 5 -11.34 -19.28 12.30
C TYR A 5 -10.57 -19.50 13.61
N VAL A 6 -10.14 -18.43 14.26
CA VAL A 6 -9.47 -18.47 15.57
C VAL A 6 -10.36 -19.13 16.61
N ASP A 7 -11.65 -18.77 16.67
CA ASP A 7 -12.58 -19.33 17.65
C ASP A 7 -12.77 -20.84 17.50
N ARG A 8 -13.06 -21.29 16.27
CA ARG A 8 -13.18 -22.74 15.98
C ARG A 8 -11.86 -23.48 16.20
N PHE A 9 -10.73 -22.83 15.95
CA PHE A 9 -9.43 -23.42 16.22
C PHE A 9 -9.21 -23.61 17.72
N ARG A 10 -9.54 -22.60 18.55
CA ARG A 10 -9.46 -22.70 20.02
C ARG A 10 -10.37 -23.78 20.58
N GLU A 11 -11.60 -23.88 20.07
CA GLU A 11 -12.54 -24.94 20.44
C GLU A 11 -11.98 -26.33 20.09
N LEU A 12 -11.38 -26.48 18.90
CA LEU A 12 -10.73 -27.73 18.50
C LEU A 12 -9.53 -28.07 19.39
N VAL A 13 -8.70 -27.08 19.74
CA VAL A 13 -7.57 -27.25 20.65
C VAL A 13 -8.05 -27.71 22.03
N PHE A 14 -9.10 -27.07 22.54
CA PHE A 14 -9.71 -27.42 23.82
C PHE A 14 -10.21 -28.88 23.85
N HIS A 15 -10.90 -29.34 22.80
CA HIS A 15 -11.41 -30.72 22.74
C HIS A 15 -10.35 -31.78 22.46
N SER A 16 -9.27 -31.42 21.78
CA SER A 16 -8.23 -32.37 21.37
C SER A 16 -7.15 -32.60 22.42
N GLY A 17 -7.05 -31.72 23.43
CA GLY A 17 -6.06 -31.84 24.50
C GLY A 17 -4.61 -31.62 24.04
N TYR A 18 -4.39 -30.93 22.92
CA TYR A 18 -3.03 -30.57 22.51
C TYR A 18 -2.42 -29.55 23.49
N VAL A 19 -1.26 -29.89 24.04
CA VAL A 19 -0.50 -29.03 24.97
C VAL A 19 0.75 -28.45 24.31
N ASP A 20 1.20 -29.03 23.19
CA ASP A 20 2.41 -28.59 22.50
C ASP A 20 2.15 -27.35 21.64
N GLU A 21 2.58 -26.21 22.15
CA GLU A 21 2.31 -24.90 21.56
C GLU A 21 2.96 -24.72 20.18
N ALA A 22 4.15 -25.27 19.96
CA ALA A 22 4.80 -25.25 18.64
C ALA A 22 3.97 -26.01 17.59
N ASN A 23 3.38 -27.15 17.97
CA ASN A 23 2.51 -27.91 17.08
C ASN A 23 1.19 -27.17 16.83
N LEU A 24 0.65 -26.50 17.83
CA LEU A 24 -0.52 -25.62 17.68
C LEU A 24 -0.23 -24.49 16.69
N VAL A 25 0.89 -23.79 16.82
CA VAL A 25 1.34 -22.76 15.88
C VAL A 25 1.46 -23.31 14.47
N VAL A 26 2.07 -24.49 14.29
CA VAL A 26 2.19 -25.13 12.97
C VAL A 26 0.82 -25.44 12.36
N LYS A 27 -0.13 -25.96 13.15
CA LYS A 27 -1.50 -26.24 12.69
C LYS A 27 -2.28 -24.99 12.37
N PHE A 28 -2.17 -23.97 13.21
CA PHE A 28 -2.77 -22.66 13.00
C PHE A 28 -2.24 -22.03 11.69
N LYS A 29 -0.91 -21.97 11.53
CA LYS A 29 -0.26 -21.49 10.30
C LYS A 29 -0.70 -22.29 9.07
N LYS A 30 -0.95 -23.60 9.19
CA LYS A 30 -1.44 -24.43 8.08
C LYS A 30 -2.86 -24.04 7.64
N GLY A 31 -3.75 -23.71 8.57
CA GLY A 31 -5.12 -23.30 8.27
C GLY A 31 -5.28 -21.84 7.81
N LEU A 32 -4.29 -20.99 8.06
CA LEU A 32 -4.28 -19.62 7.54
C LEU A 32 -4.10 -19.53 6.02
N ASN A 33 -4.72 -18.50 5.42
CA ASN A 33 -4.51 -18.15 4.02
C ASN A 33 -3.02 -17.89 3.73
N LYS A 34 -2.52 -18.35 2.57
CA LYS A 34 -1.12 -18.19 2.17
C LYS A 34 -0.64 -16.74 2.24
N SER A 35 -1.44 -15.79 1.77
CA SER A 35 -1.08 -14.37 1.79
C SER A 35 -0.92 -13.87 3.23
N LEU A 36 -1.91 -14.11 4.08
CA LEU A 36 -1.88 -13.71 5.50
C LEU A 36 -0.70 -14.35 6.24
N ARG A 37 -0.47 -15.65 6.06
CA ARG A 37 0.65 -16.35 6.69
C ARG A 37 2.00 -15.74 6.32
N THR A 38 2.22 -15.40 5.04
CA THR A 38 3.47 -14.75 4.62
C THR A 38 3.61 -13.39 5.27
N THR A 39 2.55 -12.57 5.27
CA THR A 39 2.58 -11.23 5.86
C THR A 39 2.79 -11.26 7.38
N VAL A 40 2.16 -12.20 8.09
CA VAL A 40 2.35 -12.40 9.54
C VAL A 40 3.78 -12.85 9.84
N ALA A 41 4.35 -13.74 9.02
CA ALA A 41 5.72 -14.21 9.20
C ALA A 41 6.78 -13.11 8.97
N THR A 42 6.45 -12.05 8.23
CA THR A 42 7.30 -10.88 7.99
C THR A 42 6.87 -9.66 8.80
N ALA A 43 5.91 -9.80 9.72
CA ALA A 43 5.39 -8.68 10.50
C ALA A 43 6.40 -8.27 11.58
N ASP A 44 6.39 -6.99 11.92
CA ASP A 44 7.16 -6.44 13.04
C ASP A 44 6.22 -6.15 14.24
N PRO A 45 6.48 -6.70 15.44
CA PRO A 45 7.53 -7.68 15.75
C PRO A 45 7.19 -9.08 15.23
N VAL A 46 8.22 -9.83 14.84
CA VAL A 46 8.07 -11.20 14.34
C VAL A 46 7.57 -12.09 15.49
N PRO A 47 6.41 -12.77 15.34
CA PRO A 47 5.91 -13.68 16.36
C PRO A 47 6.90 -14.81 16.65
N ALA A 48 7.09 -15.18 17.91
CA ALA A 48 7.91 -16.31 18.30
C ALA A 48 7.36 -17.61 17.70
N PHE A 49 8.22 -18.62 17.51
CA PHE A 49 7.82 -19.86 16.82
C PHE A 49 6.83 -20.70 17.65
N ASP A 50 6.88 -20.57 18.96
CA ASP A 50 6.17 -21.33 19.99
C ASP A 50 5.13 -20.51 20.75
N ASP A 51 4.78 -19.32 20.25
CA ASP A 51 3.78 -18.44 20.89
C ASP A 51 2.52 -18.36 20.02
N LEU A 52 1.51 -19.19 20.33
CA LEU A 52 0.28 -19.24 19.53
C LEU A 52 -0.48 -17.91 19.56
N GLU A 53 -0.49 -17.24 20.69
CA GLU A 53 -1.25 -16.01 20.89
C GLU A 53 -0.64 -14.85 20.08
N ALA A 54 0.69 -14.73 20.02
CA ALA A 54 1.33 -13.74 19.14
C ALA A 54 1.02 -13.97 17.66
N TRP A 55 0.92 -15.23 17.21
CA TRP A 55 0.52 -15.55 15.83
C TRP A 55 -0.94 -15.20 15.55
N ILE A 56 -1.84 -15.40 16.52
CA ILE A 56 -3.25 -15.04 16.41
C ILE A 56 -3.41 -13.52 16.35
N GLU A 57 -2.79 -12.80 17.27
CA GLU A 57 -2.90 -11.34 17.35
C GLU A 57 -2.34 -10.66 16.09
N ALA A 58 -1.17 -11.11 15.61
CA ALA A 58 -0.58 -10.58 14.38
C ALA A 58 -1.47 -10.86 13.15
N ALA A 59 -2.11 -12.04 13.09
CA ALA A 59 -3.03 -12.37 12.01
C ALA A 59 -4.31 -11.52 12.04
N GLN A 60 -4.89 -11.29 13.21
CA GLN A 60 -6.03 -10.38 13.39
C GLN A 60 -5.66 -8.95 13.01
N ARG A 61 -4.54 -8.43 13.52
CA ARG A 61 -4.06 -7.07 13.22
C ARG A 61 -3.90 -6.83 11.72
N ILE A 62 -3.33 -7.78 10.99
CA ILE A 62 -3.17 -7.68 9.53
C ILE A 62 -4.53 -7.77 8.82
N ALA A 63 -5.44 -8.61 9.30
CA ALA A 63 -6.78 -8.71 8.72
C ALA A 63 -7.56 -7.39 8.90
N ASP A 64 -7.51 -6.80 10.08
CA ASP A 64 -8.16 -5.53 10.41
C ASP A 64 -7.53 -4.36 9.62
N ALA A 65 -6.20 -4.34 9.51
CA ALA A 65 -5.50 -3.37 8.67
C ALA A 65 -5.92 -3.46 7.19
N ARG A 66 -6.19 -4.67 6.69
CA ARG A 66 -6.70 -4.87 5.32
C ARG A 66 -8.13 -4.40 5.16
N GLU A 67 -9.01 -4.66 6.13
CA GLU A 67 -10.41 -4.20 6.05
C GLU A 67 -10.50 -2.68 6.18
N THR A 68 -9.75 -2.06 7.09
CA THR A 68 -9.69 -0.60 7.22
C THR A 68 -9.14 0.08 5.96
N SER A 69 -8.11 -0.50 5.34
CA SER A 69 -7.58 -0.03 4.05
C SER A 69 -8.63 -0.13 2.94
N LYS A 70 -9.40 -1.23 2.91
CA LYS A 70 -10.49 -1.41 1.94
C LYS A 70 -11.61 -0.39 2.13
N VAL A 71 -12.01 -0.10 3.38
CA VAL A 71 -13.00 0.95 3.68
C VAL A 71 -12.50 2.32 3.24
N PHE A 72 -11.22 2.62 3.46
CA PHE A 72 -10.62 3.87 2.99
C PHE A 72 -10.62 3.98 1.46
N GLU A 73 -10.22 2.93 0.74
CA GLU A 73 -10.27 2.91 -0.73
C GLU A 73 -11.70 3.02 -1.28
N GLU A 74 -12.65 2.33 -0.66
CA GLU A 74 -14.07 2.40 -1.05
C GLU A 74 -14.64 3.81 -0.82
N ASN A 75 -14.26 4.47 0.28
CA ASN A 75 -14.63 5.86 0.54
C ASN A 75 -14.06 6.84 -0.51
N ILE A 76 -12.78 6.68 -0.90
CA ILE A 76 -12.17 7.49 -1.97
C ILE A 76 -12.87 7.26 -3.32
N ARG A 77 -13.19 6.01 -3.67
CA ARG A 77 -13.94 5.70 -4.91
C ARG A 77 -15.33 6.29 -4.90
N THR A 78 -15.98 6.38 -3.75
CA THR A 78 -17.32 6.97 -3.60
C THR A 78 -17.27 8.49 -3.80
N VAL A 79 -16.20 9.15 -3.35
CA VAL A 79 -15.92 10.58 -3.61
C VAL A 79 -15.60 10.83 -5.09
N GLU A 80 -14.83 9.96 -5.73
CA GLU A 80 -14.41 10.15 -7.13
C GLU A 80 -15.57 9.96 -8.12
N LYS A 81 -16.55 9.10 -7.79
CA LYS A 81 -17.74 8.83 -8.62
C LYS A 81 -18.79 9.94 -8.60
N GLN A 82 -18.61 11.00 -7.80
CA GLN A 82 -19.53 12.15 -7.71
C GLN A 82 -19.08 13.38 -8.51
N THR A 83 -18.11 13.28 -9.42
CA THR A 83 -17.85 14.36 -10.39
C THR A 83 -18.58 14.10 -11.72
N PRO A 84 -19.64 14.87 -12.06
CA PRO A 84 -20.12 14.94 -13.43
C PRO A 84 -19.21 15.88 -14.23
N SER A 85 -18.50 15.32 -15.20
CA SER A 85 -17.81 16.09 -16.24
C SER A 85 -18.83 16.76 -17.18
N GLY A 86 -18.69 18.09 -17.38
CA GLY A 86 -19.58 18.84 -18.28
C GLY A 86 -19.07 20.23 -18.71
N THR A 87 -17.95 20.28 -19.44
CA THR A 87 -17.55 21.23 -20.50
C THR A 87 -17.42 22.78 -20.29
N LYS A 88 -16.14 23.20 -20.41
CA LYS A 88 -15.53 24.26 -21.26
C LYS A 88 -15.40 25.73 -20.76
N PRO A 89 -14.33 26.45 -21.22
CA PRO A 89 -13.75 27.62 -20.54
C PRO A 89 -14.01 28.96 -21.25
N LEU A 90 -14.27 30.06 -20.53
CA LEU A 90 -14.02 31.44 -20.99
C LEU A 90 -13.87 32.43 -19.81
N SER A 91 -12.65 32.96 -19.70
CA SER A 91 -12.23 34.36 -19.48
C SER A 91 -13.07 35.41 -18.72
N VAL A 92 -12.33 36.19 -17.91
CA VAL A 92 -12.49 37.59 -17.45
C VAL A 92 -13.17 37.88 -16.10
N VAL A 93 -12.36 38.49 -15.22
CA VAL A 93 -12.57 39.10 -13.88
C VAL A 93 -12.93 40.60 -14.10
N PRO A 94 -13.75 41.34 -13.27
CA PRO A 94 -13.31 41.80 -11.93
C PRO A 94 -14.33 42.14 -10.81
N ARG A 95 -13.90 41.76 -9.58
CA ARG A 95 -13.84 42.48 -8.28
C ARG A 95 -14.87 43.56 -7.93
N THR A 96 -15.51 43.41 -6.75
CA THR A 96 -15.71 44.49 -5.73
C THR A 96 -15.98 43.90 -4.32
N LEU A 97 -15.27 44.40 -3.30
CA LEU A 97 -15.54 44.23 -1.85
C LEU A 97 -16.40 45.41 -1.35
N PRO A 98 -17.12 45.31 -0.20
CA PRO A 98 -16.56 45.83 1.08
C PRO A 98 -16.98 45.03 2.35
N ALA A 99 -16.07 44.86 3.33
CA ALA A 99 -16.02 45.50 4.68
C ALA A 99 -17.11 45.02 5.68
N ARG A 100 -16.87 44.57 6.92
CA ARG A 100 -16.05 45.11 8.03
C ARG A 100 -15.96 44.08 9.18
N LEU A 101 -14.81 44.01 9.86
CA LEU A 101 -14.54 43.39 11.18
C LEU A 101 -15.16 44.25 12.32
N PRO A 102 -15.28 43.80 13.60
CA PRO A 102 -14.16 43.90 14.59
C PRO A 102 -14.22 42.86 15.78
N ILE A 103 -13.15 42.18 16.22
CA ILE A 103 -12.26 42.42 17.41
C ILE A 103 -11.85 41.00 17.95
N ASN A 104 -10.62 40.48 17.84
CA ASN A 104 -9.33 40.69 18.56
C ASN A 104 -9.32 40.26 20.06
N PRO A 105 -8.19 39.90 20.73
CA PRO A 105 -6.80 39.49 20.34
C PRO A 105 -6.21 38.38 21.32
N PRO A 106 -4.90 38.25 21.69
CA PRO A 106 -3.59 38.23 20.97
C PRO A 106 -2.64 37.02 21.31
N VAL A 107 -1.78 36.67 20.32
CA VAL A 107 -0.29 36.52 20.36
C VAL A 107 0.41 35.34 21.10
N VAL A 108 1.55 34.95 20.50
CA VAL A 108 2.71 34.15 20.98
C VAL A 108 2.57 32.65 20.63
N ASN A 109 3.42 31.99 19.83
CA ASN A 109 4.86 32.16 19.67
C ASN A 109 5.42 31.54 18.37
N SER A 110 6.55 32.10 17.96
CA SER A 110 7.46 31.75 16.87
C SER A 110 8.00 30.31 16.93
N ARG A 111 8.25 29.68 15.77
CA ARG A 111 9.42 28.80 15.55
C ARG A 111 9.66 28.49 14.06
N PRO A 112 10.91 28.21 13.65
CA PRO A 112 11.46 28.75 12.43
C PRO A 112 11.76 27.70 11.36
N GLU A 113 11.80 28.19 10.13
CA GLU A 113 12.54 27.63 9.02
C GLU A 113 14.00 27.36 9.41
N THR A 114 14.53 26.16 9.15
CA THR A 114 15.97 25.94 9.06
C THR A 114 16.25 24.84 8.04
N ASN A 115 16.42 25.29 6.80
CA ASN A 115 17.25 24.62 5.81
C ASN A 115 18.69 24.55 6.35
N LYS A 116 19.22 23.35 6.61
CA LYS A 116 20.67 23.06 6.55
C LYS A 116 20.93 21.58 6.23
N ALA A 117 21.39 21.34 5.00
CA ALA A 117 22.46 20.41 4.66
C ALA A 117 23.43 21.23 3.76
N PRO A 118 24.75 20.96 3.67
CA PRO A 118 25.37 19.63 3.61
C PRO A 118 26.75 19.49 4.31
N ASP A 119 27.26 18.27 4.46
CA ASP A 119 28.58 17.85 3.92
C ASP A 119 28.93 16.42 4.37
N GLY A 120 28.69 15.48 3.48
CA GLY A 120 29.07 14.08 3.60
C GLY A 120 28.68 13.39 2.30
N PRO A 121 29.47 12.43 1.77
CA PRO A 121 29.10 11.71 0.57
C PRO A 121 27.80 10.95 0.86
N ILE A 122 26.70 11.50 0.35
CA ILE A 122 25.38 10.91 0.47
C ILE A 122 25.47 9.56 -0.27
N PRO A 123 25.18 8.42 0.39
CA PRO A 123 25.10 7.15 -0.32
C PRO A 123 24.04 7.33 -1.41
N MET A 124 24.47 7.19 -2.66
CA MET A 124 23.59 7.28 -3.82
C MET A 124 22.41 6.33 -3.60
N ASP A 125 21.19 6.86 -3.60
CA ASP A 125 19.96 6.07 -3.56
C ASP A 125 19.79 5.41 -4.94
N VAL A 126 20.47 4.27 -5.12
CA VAL A 126 20.54 3.54 -6.41
C VAL A 126 19.15 2.99 -6.82
N ASP A 127 18.24 2.83 -5.85
CA ASP A 127 16.92 2.24 -6.09
C ASP A 127 15.85 3.26 -6.54
N ARG A 128 16.12 4.57 -6.43
CA ARG A 128 15.14 5.60 -6.81
C ARG A 128 15.01 5.80 -8.33
N THR A 129 15.94 5.29 -9.12
CA THR A 129 15.90 5.36 -10.59
C THR A 129 15.14 4.22 -11.28
N HIS A 130 14.65 3.20 -10.55
CA HIS A 130 13.88 2.11 -11.17
C HIS A 130 12.38 2.40 -11.32
N GLY A 131 11.92 3.58 -10.92
CA GLY A 131 10.49 3.96 -10.91
C GLY A 131 9.88 4.38 -12.25
N LYS A 132 10.68 4.48 -13.33
CA LYS A 132 10.20 4.78 -14.69
C LYS A 132 11.26 4.34 -15.69
N ALA A 133 11.30 3.05 -16.01
CA ALA A 133 11.80 2.66 -17.32
C ALA A 133 10.87 3.33 -18.34
N SER A 134 11.26 4.52 -18.80
CA SER A 134 10.51 5.29 -19.79
C SER A 134 10.14 4.33 -20.91
N ILE A 135 8.88 4.31 -21.33
CA ILE A 135 8.39 3.49 -22.46
C ILE A 135 9.28 3.72 -23.70
N SER A 136 10.01 4.85 -23.77
CA SER A 136 11.01 5.11 -24.80
C SER A 136 12.23 4.16 -24.82
N ASN A 137 12.56 3.51 -23.70
CA ASN A 137 13.72 2.60 -23.58
C ASN A 137 13.33 1.12 -23.70
N ILE A 138 12.04 0.80 -23.80
CA ILE A 138 11.60 -0.60 -23.95
C ILE A 138 11.77 -1.04 -25.41
N VAL A 139 12.58 -2.06 -25.64
CA VAL A 139 12.82 -2.66 -26.96
C VAL A 139 11.83 -3.80 -27.20
N CYS A 140 11.12 -3.74 -28.32
CA CYS A 140 10.23 -4.80 -28.75
C CYS A 140 11.02 -6.06 -29.12
N ARG A 141 10.71 -7.19 -28.48
CA ARG A 141 11.38 -8.47 -28.74
C ARG A 141 11.07 -9.07 -30.12
N ARG A 142 10.01 -8.61 -30.78
CA ARG A 142 9.55 -9.11 -32.08
C ARG A 142 10.23 -8.38 -33.24
N CYS A 143 10.29 -7.04 -33.21
CA CYS A 143 10.84 -6.22 -34.30
C CYS A 143 12.13 -5.45 -33.96
N GLY A 144 12.59 -5.46 -32.71
CA GLY A 144 13.80 -4.76 -32.26
C GLY A 144 13.68 -3.23 -32.13
N LYS A 145 12.51 -2.64 -32.42
CA LYS A 145 12.28 -1.19 -32.29
C LYS A 145 11.90 -0.81 -30.85
N THR A 146 12.28 0.40 -30.42
CA THR A 146 11.88 0.93 -29.11
C THR A 146 10.47 1.53 -29.11
N GLY A 147 9.88 1.73 -27.93
CA GLY A 147 8.61 2.43 -27.74
C GLY A 147 7.38 1.52 -27.56
N HIS A 148 7.52 0.20 -27.73
CA HIS A 148 6.44 -0.76 -27.52
C HIS A 148 6.97 -2.15 -27.15
N ILE A 149 6.09 -3.02 -26.65
CA ILE A 149 6.38 -4.43 -26.34
C ILE A 149 5.81 -5.36 -27.43
N ALA A 150 6.33 -6.59 -27.50
CA ALA A 150 5.93 -7.58 -28.51
C ALA A 150 4.42 -7.86 -28.60
N ARG A 151 3.67 -7.62 -27.51
CA ARG A 151 2.20 -7.77 -27.48
C ARG A 151 1.47 -6.69 -28.31
N PHE A 152 2.05 -5.51 -28.44
CA PHE A 152 1.50 -4.37 -29.19
C PHE A 152 2.31 -4.08 -30.44
N CYS A 153 2.88 -5.13 -31.04
CA CYS A 153 3.73 -5.00 -32.21
C CYS A 153 2.95 -5.39 -33.46
N ASP A 154 2.79 -4.45 -34.39
CA ASP A 154 2.04 -4.65 -35.64
C ASP A 154 2.79 -5.50 -36.68
N THR A 155 4.07 -5.82 -36.44
CA THR A 155 4.84 -6.67 -37.34
C THR A 155 4.58 -8.14 -37.04
N THR A 156 4.40 -8.94 -38.09
CA THR A 156 4.28 -10.41 -38.03
C THR A 156 5.63 -11.14 -37.96
N PHE A 157 6.73 -10.42 -38.19
CA PHE A 157 8.08 -10.98 -38.22
C PHE A 157 8.72 -10.97 -36.83
N ASP A 158 9.21 -12.12 -36.37
CA ASP A 158 9.97 -12.26 -35.12
C ASP A 158 11.46 -12.43 -35.44
N VAL A 159 12.28 -11.45 -35.02
CA VAL A 159 13.74 -11.47 -35.21
C VAL A 159 14.44 -12.63 -34.51
N ARG A 160 13.78 -13.37 -33.60
CA ARG A 160 14.33 -14.55 -32.93
C ARG A 160 13.99 -15.88 -33.61
N SER A 161 13.22 -15.86 -34.70
CA SER A 161 12.84 -17.05 -35.47
C SER A 161 13.73 -17.30 -36.69
N LEU A 162 14.87 -16.61 -36.79
CA LEU A 162 15.92 -16.83 -37.79
C LEU A 162 17.06 -17.67 -37.20
#